data_AF-A0A971GGE5-F1
#
_entry.id   AF-A0A971GGE5-F1
#
_cell.length_a   1.000
_cell.length_b   1.000
_cell.length_c   1.000
_cell.angle_alpha   90.00
_cell.angle_beta   90.00
_cell.angle_gamma   90.00
#
_symmetry.space_group_name_H-M   'P 1'
#
loop_
_entity.id
_entity.type
_entity.pdbx_description
1 polymer ?
#
loop_
_entity_poly.entity_id
_entity_poly.type
_entity_poly.pdbx_seq_one_letter_code
_entity_poly.pdbx_strand_id
1 'polypeptide(L)'
;VLILNSMNRLGYLLFQFPPWVVYSEKNLNWFKRIGKLAAPARVAIEVRHNSWLEEGNRERFMDLLRDQNMAFTAVDEPRLEWTVPPEWHITATWGTVMRFHGRNTVAWNKREAKVAERFNYLYDISELGPFSERAQALAKEVGRVFLMFNNCFRDNAVRNALQMRTLLGIDPDLPPGQESLDLWDRSPGKPSGKGSENSKTPETQEKG
;
A
#
# COMPACT_ATOMS: atom_id res chain seq x y z
N VAL A 1 -5.88 -14.03 -16.30
CA VAL A 1 -5.18 -12.78 -15.93
C VAL A 1 -6.18 -11.86 -15.26
N LEU A 2 -5.88 -11.33 -14.06
CA LEU A 2 -6.79 -10.45 -13.32
C LEU A 2 -7.08 -9.18 -14.13
N ILE A 3 -8.35 -8.84 -14.37
CA ILE A 3 -8.77 -7.67 -15.18
C ILE A 3 -8.15 -6.35 -14.67
N LEU A 4 -8.04 -6.20 -13.35
CA LEU A 4 -7.39 -5.04 -12.73
C LEU A 4 -5.90 -4.96 -13.08
N ASN A 5 -5.23 -6.10 -13.21
CA ASN A 5 -3.82 -6.16 -13.59
C ASN A 5 -3.62 -5.80 -15.07
N SER A 6 -4.49 -6.30 -15.97
CA SER A 6 -4.42 -5.92 -17.39
C SER A 6 -4.75 -4.45 -17.65
N MET A 7 -5.55 -3.82 -16.78
CA MET A 7 -5.85 -2.38 -16.85
C MET A 7 -4.84 -1.51 -16.08
N ASN A 8 -3.79 -2.09 -15.50
CA ASN A 8 -2.81 -1.37 -14.67
C ASN A 8 -3.45 -0.61 -13.47
N ARG A 9 -4.57 -1.13 -12.95
CA ARG A 9 -5.30 -0.59 -11.80
C ARG A 9 -5.13 -1.40 -10.52
N LEU A 10 -4.34 -2.48 -10.57
CA LEU A 10 -4.02 -3.29 -9.41
C LEU A 10 -2.74 -2.77 -8.74
N GLY A 11 -2.88 -2.22 -7.53
CA GLY A 11 -1.73 -1.83 -6.71
C GLY A 11 -0.90 -3.05 -6.29
N TYR A 12 -1.53 -3.96 -5.54
CA TYR A 12 -0.99 -5.24 -5.07
C TYR A 12 -2.13 -6.14 -4.57
N LEU A 13 -1.84 -7.42 -4.36
CA LEU A 13 -2.69 -8.38 -3.66
C LEU A 13 -2.24 -8.48 -2.21
N LEU A 14 -3.16 -8.27 -1.27
CA LEU A 14 -2.90 -8.39 0.16
C LEU A 14 -3.29 -9.79 0.65
N PHE A 15 -2.37 -10.46 1.32
CA PHE A 15 -2.64 -11.68 2.08
C PHE A 15 -2.43 -11.39 3.56
N GLN A 16 -3.54 -11.11 4.26
CA GLN A 16 -3.57 -10.91 5.70
C GLN A 16 -3.84 -12.22 6.42
N PHE A 17 -2.94 -12.62 7.31
CA PHE A 17 -3.06 -13.83 8.10
C PHE A 17 -3.53 -13.52 9.53
N PRO A 18 -4.41 -14.35 10.09
CA PRO A 18 -4.86 -14.21 11.47
C PRO A 18 -3.76 -14.60 12.47
N PRO A 19 -3.87 -14.22 13.76
CA PRO A 19 -2.80 -14.40 14.75
C PRO A 19 -2.44 -15.86 15.07
N TRP A 20 -3.30 -16.83 14.77
CA TRP A 20 -2.96 -18.26 14.94
C TRP A 20 -2.05 -18.83 13.84
N VAL A 21 -1.77 -18.05 12.78
CA VAL A 21 -0.74 -18.38 11.79
C VAL A 21 0.60 -17.88 12.33
N VAL A 22 1.24 -18.72 13.13
CA VAL A 22 2.55 -18.45 13.75
C VAL A 22 3.71 -18.88 12.85
N TYR A 23 4.93 -18.44 13.17
CA TYR A 23 6.12 -18.86 12.42
C TYR A 23 6.28 -20.39 12.46
N SER A 24 6.45 -21.00 11.30
CA SER A 24 6.86 -22.39 11.15
C SER A 24 7.37 -22.60 9.72
N GLU A 25 8.25 -23.59 9.52
CA GLU A 25 8.72 -23.96 8.19
C GLU A 25 7.56 -24.33 7.23
N LYS A 26 6.48 -24.91 7.77
CA LYS A 26 5.26 -25.20 7.00
C LYS A 26 4.61 -23.92 6.48
N ASN A 27 4.44 -22.91 7.35
CA ASN A 27 3.82 -21.64 6.96
C ASN A 27 4.75 -20.81 6.06
N LEU A 28 6.06 -20.87 6.27
CA LEU A 28 7.06 -20.24 5.41
C LEU A 28 6.98 -20.81 3.97
N ASN A 29 6.89 -22.13 3.83
CA ASN A 29 6.68 -22.78 2.53
C ASN A 29 5.31 -22.45 1.91
N TRP A 30 4.29 -22.23 2.73
CA TRP A 30 3.00 -21.77 2.25
C TRP A 30 3.08 -20.36 1.64
N PHE A 31 3.78 -19.43 2.30
CA PHE A 31 4.01 -18.08 1.75
C PHE A 31 4.81 -18.11 0.44
N LYS A 32 5.82 -18.98 0.35
CA LYS A 32 6.54 -19.21 -0.92
C LYS A 32 5.60 -19.66 -2.04
N ARG A 33 4.64 -20.55 -1.73
CA ARG A 33 3.64 -21.01 -2.69
C ARG A 33 2.69 -19.89 -3.11
N ILE A 34 2.32 -19.00 -2.20
CA ILE A 34 1.47 -17.83 -2.49
C ILE A 34 2.16 -16.93 -3.52
N GLY A 35 3.42 -16.57 -3.31
CA GLY A 35 4.19 -15.75 -4.27
C GLY A 35 4.19 -16.36 -5.67
N LYS A 36 4.43 -17.67 -5.78
CA LYS A 36 4.41 -18.39 -7.06
C LYS A 36 3.03 -18.39 -7.73
N LEU A 37 1.96 -18.60 -6.97
CA LEU A 37 0.60 -18.67 -7.52
C LEU A 37 0.03 -17.31 -7.89
N ALA A 38 0.44 -16.26 -7.18
CA ALA A 38 -0.02 -14.90 -7.41
C ALA A 38 0.71 -14.22 -8.58
N ALA A 39 1.87 -14.74 -9.01
CA ALA A 39 2.62 -14.20 -10.13
C ALA A 39 1.74 -14.07 -11.41
N PRO A 40 1.85 -12.95 -12.15
CA PRO A 40 2.82 -11.86 -12.00
C PRO A 40 2.35 -10.70 -11.09
N ALA A 41 1.26 -10.85 -10.32
CA ALA A 41 0.77 -9.77 -9.47
C ALA A 41 1.74 -9.47 -8.31
N ARG A 42 1.81 -8.20 -7.91
CA ARG A 42 2.51 -7.76 -6.69
C ARG A 42 1.80 -8.32 -5.46
N VAL A 43 2.55 -8.81 -4.48
CA VAL A 43 1.99 -9.44 -3.28
C VAL A 43 2.51 -8.75 -2.04
N ALA A 44 1.61 -8.42 -1.11
CA ALA A 44 1.94 -7.98 0.24
C ALA A 44 1.47 -9.05 1.25
N ILE A 45 2.37 -9.43 2.16
CA ILE A 45 2.12 -10.40 3.23
C ILE A 45 1.98 -9.63 4.54
N GLU A 46 0.92 -9.91 5.28
CA GLU A 46 0.64 -9.27 6.56
C GLU A 46 0.40 -10.34 7.61
N VAL A 47 1.32 -10.44 8.57
CA VAL A 47 1.25 -11.35 9.71
C VAL A 47 0.69 -10.62 10.94
N ARG A 48 0.11 -11.38 11.86
CA ARG A 48 -0.54 -10.86 13.09
C ARG A 48 0.03 -11.43 14.38
N HIS A 49 1.16 -12.14 14.28
CA HIS A 49 1.80 -12.78 15.43
C HIS A 49 3.29 -12.44 15.45
N ASN A 50 3.80 -12.01 16.61
CA ASN A 50 5.18 -11.56 16.79
C ASN A 50 6.24 -12.66 16.57
N SER A 51 5.87 -13.95 16.65
CA SER A 51 6.75 -15.08 16.33
C SER A 51 7.48 -14.97 14.99
N TRP A 52 6.90 -14.23 14.03
CA TRP A 52 7.51 -13.97 12.72
C TRP A 52 8.66 -12.95 12.76
N LEU A 53 8.72 -12.11 13.79
CA LEU A 53 9.71 -11.06 13.98
C LEU A 53 10.67 -11.33 15.15
N GLU A 54 10.52 -12.46 15.84
CA GLU A 54 11.49 -12.97 16.81
C GLU A 54 12.86 -13.21 16.17
N GLU A 55 13.90 -13.19 17.01
CA GLU A 55 15.29 -13.42 16.59
C GLU A 55 15.44 -14.79 15.89
N GLY A 56 16.22 -14.84 14.81
CA GLY A 56 16.38 -16.02 13.95
C GLY A 56 15.22 -16.23 12.95
N ASN A 57 13.97 -16.09 13.37
CA ASN A 57 12.79 -16.24 12.51
C ASN A 57 12.65 -15.05 11.53
N ARG A 58 12.91 -13.84 12.03
CA ARG A 58 12.77 -12.59 11.26
C ARG A 58 13.59 -12.60 9.99
N GLU A 59 14.87 -12.95 10.07
CA GLU A 59 15.78 -12.92 8.91
C GLU A 59 15.30 -13.89 7.82
N ARG A 60 15.02 -15.14 8.19
CA ARG A 60 14.47 -16.15 7.26
C ARG A 60 13.17 -15.71 6.60
N PHE A 61 12.29 -15.09 7.37
CA PHE A 61 11.03 -14.58 6.84
C PHE A 61 11.26 -13.42 5.86
N MET A 62 12.08 -12.42 6.23
CA MET A 62 12.39 -11.29 5.35
C MET A 62 13.13 -11.72 4.08
N ASP A 63 14.03 -12.69 4.18
CA ASP A 63 14.75 -13.24 3.03
C ASP A 63 13.79 -13.93 2.05
N LEU A 64 12.85 -14.75 2.55
CA LEU A 64 11.81 -15.32 1.68
C LEU A 64 11.02 -14.24 0.95
N LEU A 65 10.63 -13.17 1.65
CA LEU A 65 9.87 -12.09 1.06
C LEU A 65 10.69 -11.37 -0.03
N ARG A 66 11.98 -11.08 0.22
CA ARG A 66 12.91 -10.52 -0.76
C ARG A 66 13.07 -11.41 -1.99
N ASP A 67 13.32 -12.71 -1.78
CA ASP A 67 13.50 -13.70 -2.85
C ASP A 67 12.29 -13.84 -3.76
N GLN A 68 11.08 -13.62 -3.22
CA GLN A 68 9.83 -13.68 -3.98
C GLN A 68 9.32 -12.29 -4.39
N ASN A 69 10.07 -11.22 -4.12
CA ASN A 69 9.69 -9.83 -4.32
C ASN A 69 8.29 -9.49 -3.75
N MET A 70 7.99 -10.02 -2.56
CA MET A 70 6.76 -9.79 -1.81
C MET A 70 6.99 -8.74 -0.73
N ALA A 71 6.08 -7.78 -0.57
CA ALA A 71 6.20 -6.76 0.47
C ALA A 71 5.77 -7.32 1.83
N PHE A 72 6.59 -7.11 2.85
CA PHE A 72 6.19 -7.13 4.23
C PHE A 72 5.24 -5.96 4.48
N THR A 73 4.07 -6.26 5.03
CA THR A 73 3.10 -5.24 5.43
C THR A 73 3.38 -4.87 6.88
N ALA A 74 3.95 -3.67 7.08
CA ALA A 74 4.07 -3.08 8.40
C ALA A 74 2.67 -2.80 8.97
N VAL A 75 2.51 -2.93 10.28
CA VAL A 75 1.21 -2.74 10.94
C VAL A 75 1.35 -1.86 12.17
N ASP A 76 0.42 -0.92 12.34
CA ASP A 76 0.19 -0.31 13.65
C ASP A 76 -1.12 -0.90 14.19
N GLU A 77 -0.99 -1.62 15.30
CA GLU A 77 -2.08 -2.32 15.97
C GLU A 77 -1.91 -2.20 17.50
N PRO A 78 -2.93 -2.56 18.31
CA PRO A 78 -2.84 -2.43 19.76
C PRO A 78 -1.69 -3.28 20.31
N ARG A 79 -0.87 -2.73 21.21
CA ARG A 79 0.27 -3.47 21.79
C ARG A 79 -0.22 -4.51 22.80
N LEU A 80 -0.21 -5.77 22.38
CA LEU A 80 -0.42 -6.97 23.19
C LEU A 80 0.83 -7.85 23.13
N GLU A 81 0.89 -8.87 23.98
CA GLU A 81 2.05 -9.77 24.08
C GLU A 81 2.41 -10.45 22.74
N TRP A 82 1.41 -10.78 21.93
CA TRP A 82 1.56 -11.53 20.68
C TRP A 82 1.50 -10.65 19.42
N THR A 83 1.13 -9.38 19.54
CA THR A 83 0.94 -8.49 18.37
C THR A 83 2.26 -8.07 17.75
N VAL A 84 2.22 -7.74 16.47
CA VAL A 84 3.40 -7.36 15.69
C VAL A 84 3.73 -5.89 15.98
N PRO A 85 5.00 -5.55 16.31
CA PRO A 85 5.41 -4.15 16.45
C PRO A 85 5.35 -3.39 15.10
N PRO A 86 5.24 -2.05 15.12
CA PRO A 86 5.19 -1.22 13.92
C PRO A 86 6.58 -1.06 13.28
N GLU A 87 7.18 -2.17 12.88
CA GLU A 87 8.48 -2.24 12.20
C GLU A 87 8.32 -2.15 10.68
N TRP A 88 9.27 -1.48 10.04
CA TRP A 88 9.32 -1.35 8.59
C TRP A 88 10.47 -2.16 8.01
N HIS A 89 10.16 -3.05 7.07
CA HIS A 89 11.15 -3.88 6.38
C HIS A 89 10.96 -3.78 4.87
N ILE A 90 11.99 -3.31 4.17
CA ILE A 90 11.98 -3.29 2.70
C ILE A 90 12.30 -4.70 2.20
N THR A 91 11.30 -5.28 1.57
CA THR A 91 11.33 -6.67 1.08
C THR A 91 10.86 -6.79 -0.36
N ALA A 92 10.37 -5.71 -0.96
CA ALA A 92 9.95 -5.66 -2.34
C ALA A 92 10.48 -4.41 -3.04
N THR A 93 10.89 -4.58 -4.29
CA THR A 93 11.41 -3.49 -5.14
C THR A 93 10.31 -2.60 -5.71
N TRP A 94 9.06 -3.07 -5.69
CA TRP A 94 7.91 -2.31 -6.21
C TRP A 94 7.30 -1.34 -5.18
N GLY A 95 7.68 -1.46 -3.91
CA GLY A 95 7.23 -0.58 -2.83
C GLY A 95 7.06 -1.28 -1.48
N THR A 96 6.63 -0.51 -0.50
CA THR A 96 6.35 -0.99 0.87
C THR A 96 4.92 -0.61 1.28
N VAL A 97 4.35 -1.36 2.23
CA VAL A 97 2.97 -1.21 2.67
C VAL A 97 2.95 -1.06 4.19
N MET A 98 2.18 -0.10 4.69
CA MET A 98 1.80 -0.02 6.09
C MET A 98 0.29 0.08 6.24
N ARG A 99 -0.26 -0.64 7.23
CA ARG A 99 -1.67 -0.62 7.59
C ARG A 99 -1.88 -0.18 9.03
N PHE A 100 -2.81 0.75 9.22
CA PHE A 100 -3.15 1.33 10.52
C PHE A 100 -4.47 0.75 11.02
N HIS A 101 -4.42 -0.11 12.04
CA HIS A 101 -5.60 -0.78 12.61
C HIS A 101 -6.19 -0.04 13.82
N GLY A 102 -5.47 0.94 14.36
CA GLY A 102 -5.80 1.60 15.61
C GLY A 102 -5.18 0.91 16.82
N ARG A 103 -5.19 1.57 17.98
CA ARG A 103 -4.55 1.08 19.22
C ARG A 103 -5.55 0.81 20.35
N ASN A 104 -6.79 0.50 20.03
CA ASN A 104 -7.84 0.23 21.02
C ASN A 104 -7.65 -1.13 21.71
N THR A 105 -6.73 -1.18 22.69
CA THR A 105 -6.38 -2.39 23.47
C THR A 105 -7.59 -2.96 24.24
N VAL A 106 -8.47 -2.09 24.74
CA VAL A 106 -9.64 -2.49 25.54
C VAL A 106 -10.64 -3.29 24.70
N ALA A 107 -10.97 -2.83 23.50
CA ALA A 107 -11.88 -3.55 22.61
C ALA A 107 -11.22 -4.81 22.02
N TRP A 108 -9.91 -4.79 21.77
CA TRP A 108 -9.20 -5.94 21.20
C TRP A 108 -9.15 -7.15 22.15
N ASN A 109 -9.07 -6.92 23.46
CA ASN A 109 -9.05 -7.97 24.49
C ASN A 109 -10.44 -8.46 24.91
N LYS A 110 -11.52 -7.75 24.56
CA LYS A 110 -12.89 -8.18 24.86
C LYS A 110 -13.31 -9.31 23.90
N ARG A 111 -13.57 -10.50 24.47
CA ARG A 111 -14.09 -11.67 23.71
C ARG A 111 -15.36 -11.34 22.92
N GLU A 112 -16.22 -10.48 23.45
CA GLU A 112 -17.52 -10.12 22.87
C GLU A 112 -17.55 -8.77 22.15
N ALA A 113 -16.40 -8.06 22.05
CA ALA A 113 -16.37 -6.79 21.34
C ALA A 113 -16.71 -7.00 19.87
N LYS A 114 -17.63 -6.17 19.37
CA LYS A 114 -17.97 -6.15 17.95
C LYS A 114 -16.72 -5.75 17.16
N VAL A 115 -16.57 -6.28 15.95
CA VAL A 115 -15.45 -5.94 15.05
C VAL A 115 -15.29 -4.42 14.91
N ALA A 116 -16.39 -3.68 14.80
CA ALA A 116 -16.39 -2.22 14.71
C ALA A 116 -15.76 -1.53 15.94
N GLU A 117 -15.96 -2.07 17.15
CA GLU A 117 -15.38 -1.51 18.38
C GLU A 117 -13.87 -1.69 18.44
N ARG A 118 -13.35 -2.80 17.88
CA ARG A 118 -11.91 -3.07 17.79
C ARG A 118 -11.17 -2.04 16.94
N PHE A 119 -11.84 -1.55 15.88
CA PHE A 119 -11.33 -0.52 14.99
C PHE A 119 -11.74 0.91 15.39
N ASN A 120 -12.43 1.07 16.54
CA ASN A 120 -12.76 2.39 17.07
C ASN A 120 -11.53 3.06 17.68
N TYR A 121 -10.75 3.68 16.81
CA TYR A 121 -9.59 4.48 17.15
C TYR A 121 -9.48 5.64 16.17
N LEU A 122 -9.26 6.85 16.68
CA LEU A 122 -8.93 8.01 15.86
C LEU A 122 -7.51 8.42 16.26
N TYR A 123 -6.56 8.24 15.34
CA TYR A 123 -5.18 8.66 15.58
C TYR A 123 -5.13 10.18 15.75
N ASP A 124 -4.27 10.65 16.63
CA ASP A 124 -3.92 12.06 16.68
C ASP A 124 -2.74 12.39 15.73
N ILE A 125 -2.52 13.67 15.48
CA ILE A 125 -1.44 14.14 14.58
C ILE A 125 -0.06 13.76 15.11
N SER A 126 0.14 13.76 16.42
CA SER A 126 1.43 13.42 17.03
C SER A 126 1.76 11.94 16.88
N GLU A 127 0.76 11.06 16.85
CA GLU A 127 0.92 9.65 16.55
C GLU A 127 1.24 9.40 15.07
N LEU A 128 0.65 10.18 14.17
CA LEU A 128 0.85 10.05 12.72
C LEU A 128 2.18 10.66 12.23
N GLY A 129 2.68 11.69 12.91
CA GLY A 129 3.91 12.40 12.56
C GLY A 129 5.10 11.47 12.28
N PRO A 130 5.51 10.60 13.22
CA PRO A 130 6.63 9.67 13.01
C PRO A 130 6.43 8.72 11.82
N PHE A 131 5.18 8.30 11.56
CA PHE A 131 4.88 7.46 10.39
C PHE A 131 5.00 8.24 9.08
N SER A 132 4.58 9.51 9.06
CA SER A 132 4.71 10.36 7.87
C SER A 132 6.18 10.60 7.51
N GLU A 133 7.03 10.91 8.50
CA GLU A 133 8.47 11.11 8.31
C GLU A 133 9.14 9.83 7.80
N ARG A 134 8.82 8.69 8.42
CA ARG A 134 9.35 7.40 7.98
C ARG A 134 8.89 7.04 6.57
N ALA A 135 7.62 7.27 6.24
CA ALA A 135 7.08 7.03 4.91
C ALA A 135 7.78 7.90 3.85
N GLN A 136 8.03 9.18 4.12
CA GLN A 136 8.78 10.05 3.20
C GLN A 136 10.23 9.57 3.01
N ALA A 137 10.89 9.12 4.07
CA ALA A 137 12.24 8.55 3.96
C ALA A 137 12.24 7.28 3.10
N LEU A 138 11.30 6.35 3.33
CA LEU A 138 11.17 5.12 2.56
C LEU A 138 10.79 5.38 1.10
N ALA A 139 9.98 6.38 0.82
CA ALA A 139 9.61 6.75 -0.55
C ALA A 139 10.83 7.13 -1.40
N LYS A 140 11.87 7.71 -0.79
CA LYS A 140 13.15 8.01 -1.47
C LYS A 140 13.97 6.75 -1.80
N GLU A 141 13.77 5.68 -1.04
CA GLU A 141 14.52 4.42 -1.17
C GLU A 141 13.84 3.42 -2.12
N VAL A 142 12.51 3.22 -1.99
CA VAL A 142 11.75 2.22 -2.76
C VAL A 142 10.81 2.81 -3.81
N GLY A 143 10.78 4.14 -3.95
CA GLY A 143 9.95 4.86 -4.92
C GLY A 143 8.45 4.88 -4.64
N ARG A 144 7.91 3.92 -3.87
CA ARG A 144 6.47 3.85 -3.56
C ARG A 144 6.18 3.32 -2.17
N VAL A 145 5.32 4.04 -1.44
CA VAL A 145 4.82 3.67 -0.11
C VAL A 145 3.30 3.67 -0.13
N PHE A 146 2.68 2.58 0.33
CA PHE A 146 1.24 2.47 0.49
C PHE A 146 0.87 2.61 1.97
N LEU A 147 0.09 3.64 2.32
CA LEU A 147 -0.41 3.88 3.67
C LEU A 147 -1.92 3.63 3.71
N MET A 148 -2.36 2.56 4.38
CA MET A 148 -3.76 2.14 4.38
C MET A 148 -4.36 2.26 5.79
N PHE A 149 -5.36 3.11 5.94
CA PHE A 149 -6.11 3.26 7.18
C PHE A 149 -7.23 2.22 7.26
N ASN A 150 -7.18 1.37 8.28
CA ASN A 150 -8.11 0.26 8.52
C ASN A 150 -8.85 0.39 9.87
N ASN A 151 -8.68 1.51 10.58
CA ASN A 151 -9.46 1.92 11.76
C ASN A 151 -10.89 2.37 11.35
N CYS A 152 -11.60 1.53 10.59
CA CYS A 152 -12.87 1.80 9.93
C CYS A 152 -14.07 1.79 10.90
N PHE A 153 -13.99 2.60 11.95
CA PHE A 153 -15.14 2.96 12.77
C PHE A 153 -15.61 4.35 12.40
N ARG A 154 -16.87 4.48 11.96
CA ARG A 154 -17.43 5.74 11.43
C ARG A 154 -16.52 6.31 10.33
N ASP A 155 -16.15 7.58 10.43
CA ASP A 155 -15.29 8.31 9.50
C ASP A 155 -13.82 8.39 9.94
N ASN A 156 -13.40 7.66 11.00
CA ASN A 156 -12.05 7.76 11.56
C ASN A 156 -10.95 7.48 10.53
N ALA A 157 -11.07 6.39 9.76
CA ALA A 157 -10.09 6.03 8.74
C ALA A 157 -9.96 7.13 7.66
N VAL A 158 -11.06 7.74 7.25
CA VAL A 158 -11.07 8.84 6.26
C VAL A 158 -10.41 10.08 6.85
N ARG A 159 -10.75 10.45 8.10
CA ARG A 159 -10.14 11.58 8.80
C ARG A 159 -8.64 11.42 8.95
N ASN A 160 -8.17 10.26 9.40
CA ASN A 160 -6.75 10.01 9.57
C ASN A 160 -6.00 9.94 8.23
N ALA A 161 -6.64 9.43 7.16
CA ALA A 161 -6.06 9.50 5.82
C ALA A 161 -5.88 10.96 5.35
N LEU A 162 -6.85 11.84 5.58
CA LEU A 162 -6.75 13.26 5.24
C LEU A 162 -5.69 14.00 6.09
N GLN A 163 -5.59 13.67 7.38
CA GLN A 163 -4.53 14.19 8.24
C GLN A 163 -3.15 13.72 7.77
N MET A 164 -3.01 12.45 7.37
CA MET A 164 -1.77 11.93 6.82
C MET A 164 -1.40 12.63 5.49
N ARG A 165 -2.37 12.92 4.60
CA ARG A 165 -2.12 13.73 3.40
C ARG A 165 -1.53 15.09 3.76
N THR A 166 -2.14 15.76 4.75
CA THR A 166 -1.66 17.06 5.25
C THR A 166 -0.21 16.96 5.75
N LEU A 167 0.10 15.94 6.56
CA LEU A 167 1.46 15.71 7.08
C LEU A 167 2.47 15.40 5.98
N LEU A 168 2.03 14.74 4.91
CA LEU A 168 2.87 14.44 3.75
C LEU A 168 3.05 15.65 2.81
N GLY A 169 2.39 16.79 3.09
CA GLY A 169 2.39 17.95 2.20
C GLY A 169 1.62 17.72 0.90
N ILE A 170 0.71 16.74 0.90
CA ILE A 170 -0.17 16.45 -0.22
C ILE A 170 -1.36 17.41 -0.17
N ASP A 171 -1.59 18.10 -1.29
CA ASP A 171 -2.68 19.06 -1.43
C ASP A 171 -4.05 18.40 -1.11
N PRO A 172 -4.79 18.90 -0.10
CA PRO A 172 -6.07 18.33 0.30
C PRO A 172 -7.14 18.41 -0.81
N ASP A 173 -7.03 19.41 -1.70
CA ASP A 173 -7.98 19.66 -2.79
C ASP A 173 -7.72 18.77 -4.02
N LEU A 174 -6.61 18.04 -4.05
CA LEU A 174 -6.39 17.01 -5.06
C LEU A 174 -7.44 15.89 -4.88
N PRO A 175 -8.22 15.55 -5.92
CA PRO A 175 -9.21 14.49 -5.87
C PRO A 175 -8.58 13.15 -5.44
N PRO A 176 -9.23 12.38 -4.55
CA PRO A 176 -8.79 11.03 -4.23
C PRO A 176 -8.67 10.18 -5.50
N GLY A 177 -7.45 9.73 -5.81
CA GLY A 177 -7.15 8.89 -6.97
C GLY A 177 -6.39 9.56 -8.12
N GLN A 178 -6.01 10.84 -8.02
CA GLN A 178 -5.18 11.49 -9.05
C GLN A 178 -3.66 11.46 -8.80
N GLU A 179 -3.20 11.18 -7.59
CA GLU A 179 -1.75 11.24 -7.26
C GLU A 179 -0.96 9.95 -7.54
N SER A 180 -1.60 8.87 -8.01
CA SER A 180 -0.90 7.63 -8.38
C SER A 180 -1.25 7.07 -9.76
N LEU A 181 -1.76 7.91 -10.66
CA LEU A 181 -1.98 7.56 -12.07
C LEU A 181 -1.08 8.33 -13.04
N ASP A 182 0.14 8.69 -12.63
CA ASP A 182 1.22 8.88 -13.58
C ASP A 182 1.76 7.51 -14.00
N LEU A 183 1.08 6.88 -14.96
CA LEU A 183 1.61 5.68 -15.60
C LEU A 183 1.66 5.70 -17.13
N TRP A 184 1.40 6.82 -17.80
CA TRP A 184 1.82 7.02 -19.20
C TRP A 184 1.95 8.51 -19.53
N ASP A 185 3.18 9.02 -19.52
CA ASP A 185 3.83 9.59 -20.73
C ASP A 185 4.84 10.69 -20.38
N ARG A 186 6.05 10.30 -19.96
CA ARG A 186 7.31 10.95 -20.37
C ARG A 186 8.45 9.93 -20.31
N SER A 187 8.62 9.16 -21.37
CA SER A 187 9.94 8.66 -21.77
C SER A 187 10.40 9.41 -23.02
N PRO A 188 11.70 9.73 -23.13
CA PRO A 188 12.21 10.79 -23.99
C PRO A 188 12.32 10.33 -25.45
N GLY A 189 11.82 11.15 -26.37
CA GLY A 189 12.16 11.06 -27.79
C GLY A 189 10.97 10.79 -28.73
N LYS A 190 10.18 11.83 -29.00
CA LYS A 190 9.61 12.10 -30.33
C LYS A 190 9.28 13.60 -30.43
N PRO A 191 9.71 14.30 -31.49
CA PRO A 191 9.39 15.71 -31.64
C PRO A 191 7.90 15.85 -31.98
N SER A 192 7.25 16.81 -31.33
CA SER A 192 5.89 17.21 -31.65
C SER A 192 5.83 17.73 -33.08
N GLY A 193 5.19 16.97 -33.96
CA GLY A 193 4.85 17.44 -35.30
C GLY A 193 3.86 18.60 -35.19
N LYS A 194 4.31 19.80 -35.58
CA LYS A 194 3.42 20.93 -35.83
C LYS A 194 2.43 20.54 -36.93
N GLY A 195 1.15 20.57 -36.61
CA GLY A 195 0.09 20.54 -37.63
C GLY A 195 0.21 21.79 -38.49
N SER A 196 0.57 21.59 -39.76
CA SER A 196 0.37 22.57 -40.81
C SER A 196 -1.11 22.52 -41.23
N GLU A 197 -1.90 23.52 -40.85
CA GLU A 197 -3.16 23.80 -41.53
C GLU A 197 -2.85 24.33 -42.92
N ASN A 198 -3.18 23.54 -43.95
CA ASN A 198 -3.29 24.02 -45.32
C ASN A 198 -4.70 23.69 -45.80
N SER A 199 -5.59 24.69 -45.86
CA SER A 199 -6.64 24.75 -46.87
C SER A 199 -7.15 26.19 -47.03
N LYS A 200 -6.65 26.87 -48.08
CA LYS A 200 -7.39 27.92 -48.79
C LYS A 200 -7.47 27.50 -50.26
N THR A 201 -8.72 27.24 -50.66
CA THR A 201 -9.39 27.28 -51.98
C THR A 201 -8.65 27.98 -53.14
N PRO A 202 -8.91 27.62 -54.44
CA PRO A 202 -10.27 27.65 -55.00
C PRO A 202 -10.67 26.59 -56.06
N GLU A 203 -11.94 26.17 -55.99
CA GLU A 203 -12.68 25.62 -57.12
C GLU A 203 -13.13 26.77 -58.03
N THR A 204 -12.78 26.62 -59.30
CA THR A 204 -13.28 27.34 -60.47
C THR A 204 -14.75 26.97 -60.73
N GLN A 205 -15.61 27.99 -60.88
CA GLN A 205 -16.86 27.86 -61.62
C GLN A 205 -16.84 28.83 -62.81
N GLU A 206 -16.85 28.27 -64.01
CA GLU A 206 -17.27 28.94 -65.23
C GLU A 206 -18.77 29.25 -65.16
N LYS A 207 -19.13 30.46 -65.60
CA LYS A 207 -20.34 30.78 -66.39
C LYS A 207 -20.32 32.27 -66.75
N GLY A 208 -20.32 32.57 -68.05
CA GLY A 208 -20.53 33.90 -68.62
C GLY A 208 -19.45 34.35 -69.56
#